data_AF-A0A969FN49-F1
#
_entry.id   AF-A0A969FN49-F1
#
_cell.length_a   1.000
_cell.length_b   1.000
_cell.length_c   1.000
_cell.angle_alpha   90.00
_cell.angle_beta   90.00
_cell.angle_gamma   90.00
#
_symmetry.space_group_name_H-M   'P 1'
#
loop_
_entity.id
_entity.type
_entity.pdbx_description
1 polymer ?
#
loop_
_entity_poly.entity_id
_entity_poly.type
_entity_poly.pdbx_seq_one_letter_code
_entity_poly.pdbx_strand_id
1 'polypeptide(L)'
;METFLRRQDPADLVALLLELAETHESVRARLERMLLADRPGKLAADFKNTLSRWKRSRKFYQYREAREFARTLSGWLDQVARELLPRDAAAAVSLFEAFIEADATWFEHADDSDGVIGEAVREACRYWLQAAARCESSPAAWSQRMVDLYATDGYGARKELLRRADLLFDESALRELVARFDSRLEKTLDAIPDGEKPSSTVFRLAAALSLLAEALRDPDIMVRATLRYRPDPNSVQRQKFAEAYLQAGRRPTRSRGCGIRWEHIDQRRQDLLAEALERLGRFDESLPMRRRMFEGSPTAFNFQRCSPTCPSGSVPPPWPMLTRSRSATTT
;
A
#
# COMPACT_ATOMS: atom_id res chain seq x y z
N MET A 1 27.95 -2.78 -19.68
CA MET A 1 28.28 -1.36 -19.43
C MET A 1 29.16 -1.20 -18.19
N GLU A 2 28.74 -1.63 -16.99
CA GLU A 2 29.54 -1.46 -15.76
C GLU A 2 30.97 -2.03 -15.84
N THR A 3 31.14 -3.25 -16.37
CA THR A 3 32.46 -3.88 -16.56
C THR A 3 33.38 -3.09 -17.49
N PHE A 4 32.82 -2.35 -18.45
CA PHE A 4 33.59 -1.48 -19.34
C PHE A 4 34.07 -0.24 -18.59
N LEU A 5 33.19 0.42 -17.83
CA LEU A 5 33.51 1.61 -17.03
C LEU A 5 34.60 1.33 -16.00
N ARG A 6 34.54 0.17 -15.32
CA ARG A 6 35.55 -0.24 -14.32
C ARG A 6 36.96 -0.50 -14.90
N ARG A 7 37.08 -0.62 -16.23
CA ARG A 7 38.36 -0.86 -16.92
C ARG A 7 38.97 0.40 -17.53
N GLN A 8 38.26 1.54 -17.47
CA GLN A 8 38.77 2.80 -18.01
C GLN A 8 39.79 3.43 -17.07
N ASP A 9 40.65 4.29 -17.63
CA ASP A 9 41.55 5.11 -16.83
C ASP A 9 40.73 6.10 -15.97
N PRO A 10 41.04 6.27 -14.68
CA PRO A 10 40.38 7.26 -13.84
C PRO A 10 40.43 8.70 -14.40
N ALA A 11 41.50 9.09 -15.08
CA ALA A 11 41.65 10.42 -15.67
C ALA A 11 40.63 10.65 -16.80
N ASP A 12 40.42 9.64 -17.66
CA ASP A 12 39.44 9.72 -18.75
C ASP A 12 38.01 9.83 -18.20
N LEU A 13 37.71 9.10 -17.12
CA LEU A 13 36.42 9.19 -16.44
C LEU A 13 36.19 10.57 -15.81
N VAL A 14 37.23 11.16 -15.21
CA VAL A 14 37.14 12.52 -14.65
C VAL A 14 36.92 13.55 -15.76
N ALA A 15 37.66 13.46 -16.87
CA ALA A 15 37.48 14.36 -18.01
C ALA A 15 36.05 14.28 -18.57
N LEU A 16 35.53 13.07 -18.76
CA LEU A 16 34.14 12.84 -19.20
C LEU A 16 33.12 13.42 -18.20
N LEU A 17 33.33 13.26 -16.89
CA LEU A 17 32.43 13.81 -15.88
C LEU A 17 32.42 15.34 -15.87
N LEU A 18 33.58 15.98 -16.10
CA LEU A 18 33.68 17.43 -16.22
C LEU A 18 32.98 17.92 -17.50
N GLU A 19 33.23 17.28 -18.64
CA GLU A 19 32.54 17.60 -19.91
C GLU A 19 31.01 17.46 -19.77
N LEU A 20 30.56 16.39 -19.14
CA LEU A 20 29.14 16.18 -18.87
C LEU A 20 28.59 17.24 -17.90
N ALA A 21 29.36 17.67 -16.91
CA ALA A 21 28.94 18.72 -15.97
C ALA A 21 28.83 20.10 -16.62
N GLU A 22 29.62 20.40 -17.65
CA GLU A 22 29.51 21.65 -18.41
C GLU A 22 28.21 21.72 -19.21
N THR A 23 27.72 20.58 -19.70
CA THR A 23 26.56 20.50 -20.60
C THR A 23 25.28 20.05 -19.91
N HIS A 24 25.39 19.37 -18.76
CA HIS A 24 24.26 18.79 -18.03
C HIS A 24 24.26 19.24 -16.56
N GLU A 25 23.33 20.14 -16.23
CA GLU A 25 23.15 20.70 -14.88
C GLU A 25 22.95 19.61 -13.80
N SER A 26 22.26 18.52 -14.13
CA SER A 26 22.03 17.41 -13.20
C SER A 26 23.31 16.68 -12.82
N VAL A 27 24.28 16.58 -13.75
CA VAL A 27 25.60 15.99 -13.49
C VAL A 27 26.43 16.94 -12.64
N ARG A 28 26.47 18.24 -12.99
CA ARG A 28 27.15 19.26 -12.18
C ARG A 28 26.65 19.29 -10.74
N ALA A 29 25.33 19.38 -10.56
CA ALA A 29 24.72 19.38 -9.23
C ALA A 29 25.01 18.09 -8.44
N ARG A 30 25.13 16.95 -9.13
CA ARG A 30 25.52 15.67 -8.49
C ARG A 30 26.98 15.70 -8.03
N LEU A 31 27.89 16.21 -8.84
CA LEU A 31 29.31 16.35 -8.47
C LEU A 31 29.48 17.34 -7.30
N GLU A 32 28.77 18.46 -7.31
CA GLU A 32 28.77 19.43 -6.21
C GLU A 32 28.31 18.80 -4.89
N ARG A 33 27.23 18.00 -4.91
CA ARG A 33 26.80 17.25 -3.71
C ARG A 33 27.79 16.17 -3.30
N MET A 34 28.46 15.52 -4.26
CA MET A 34 29.55 14.57 -3.96
C MET A 34 30.72 15.26 -3.26
N LEU A 35 31.07 16.50 -3.60
CA LEU A 35 32.08 17.28 -2.88
C LEU A 35 31.66 17.60 -1.43
N LEU A 36 30.36 17.62 -1.16
CA LEU A 36 29.80 17.80 0.19
C LEU A 36 29.57 16.48 0.94
N ALA A 37 29.95 15.34 0.36
CA ALA A 37 29.73 14.03 0.95
C ALA A 37 30.36 13.89 2.35
N ASP A 38 31.50 14.53 2.60
CA ASP A 38 32.17 14.50 3.92
C ASP A 38 31.64 15.59 4.87
N ARG A 39 30.63 16.35 4.45
CA ARG A 39 30.00 17.45 5.20
C ARG A 39 28.48 17.28 5.21
N PRO A 40 27.94 16.24 5.89
CA PRO A 40 26.52 15.90 5.86
C PRO A 40 25.61 17.07 6.27
N GLY A 41 26.04 17.91 7.22
CA GLY A 41 25.27 19.11 7.61
C GLY A 41 25.08 20.13 6.48
N LYS A 42 26.08 20.33 5.61
CA LYS A 42 25.94 21.21 4.43
C LYS A 42 25.05 20.58 3.38
N LEU A 43 25.24 19.29 3.12
CA LEU A 43 24.40 18.53 2.20
C LEU A 43 22.92 18.56 2.62
N ALA A 44 22.64 18.38 3.91
CA ALA A 44 21.30 18.50 4.47
C ALA A 44 20.72 19.92 4.32
N ALA A 45 21.53 20.96 4.52
CA ALA A 45 21.11 22.34 4.32
C ALA A 45 20.72 22.62 2.86
N ASP A 46 21.49 22.09 1.89
CA ASP A 46 21.19 22.24 0.47
C ASP A 46 19.87 21.54 0.07
N PHE A 47 19.64 20.31 0.55
CA PHE A 47 18.36 19.65 0.36
C PHE A 47 17.20 20.40 1.01
N LYS A 48 17.40 20.91 2.24
CA LYS A 48 16.42 21.73 2.96
C LYS A 48 16.08 23.01 2.20
N ASN A 49 17.07 23.66 1.59
CA ASN A 49 16.87 24.87 0.79
C ASN A 49 15.99 24.59 -0.43
N THR A 50 16.23 23.47 -1.13
CA THR A 50 15.40 23.03 -2.25
C THR A 50 13.96 22.79 -1.83
N LEU A 51 13.74 22.00 -0.76
CA LEU A 51 12.39 21.75 -0.23
C LEU A 51 11.69 23.05 0.20
N SER A 52 12.41 23.96 0.85
CA SER A 52 11.88 25.26 1.29
C SER A 52 11.49 26.16 0.13
N ARG A 53 12.12 26.04 -1.04
CA ARG A 53 11.73 26.76 -2.26
C ARG A 53 10.41 26.22 -2.80
N TRP A 54 10.24 24.90 -2.85
CA TRP A 54 8.97 24.29 -3.28
C TRP A 54 7.82 24.63 -2.35
N LYS A 55 8.02 24.59 -1.03
CA LYS A 55 6.99 25.00 -0.05
C LYS A 55 6.52 26.43 -0.21
N ARG A 56 7.39 27.33 -0.70
CA ARG A 56 7.07 28.76 -0.92
C ARG A 56 6.50 29.04 -2.31
N SER A 57 6.63 28.09 -3.25
CA SER A 57 6.07 28.24 -4.58
C SER A 57 4.56 28.32 -4.49
N ARG A 58 3.98 29.38 -5.09
CA ARG A 58 2.54 29.54 -5.27
C ARG A 58 2.09 29.18 -6.68
N LYS A 59 3.00 28.63 -7.50
CA LYS A 59 2.69 28.21 -8.86
C LYS A 59 1.67 27.07 -8.79
N PHE A 60 0.57 27.22 -9.51
CA PHE A 60 -0.34 26.11 -9.76
C PHE A 60 0.22 25.22 -10.88
N TYR A 61 0.36 23.92 -10.64
CA TYR A 61 0.82 22.95 -11.62
C TYR A 61 -0.38 22.34 -12.35
N GLN A 62 -0.51 22.63 -13.65
CA GLN A 62 -1.53 22.00 -14.49
C GLN A 62 -1.23 20.50 -14.65
N TYR A 63 -2.24 19.72 -15.07
CA TYR A 63 -2.17 18.26 -15.18
C TYR A 63 -0.84 17.70 -15.77
N ARG A 64 -0.33 18.26 -16.88
CA ARG A 64 0.95 17.81 -17.47
C ARG A 64 2.16 18.20 -16.63
N GLU A 65 2.16 19.42 -16.08
CA GLU A 65 3.24 19.94 -15.24
C GLU A 65 3.31 19.22 -13.88
N ALA A 66 2.17 18.75 -13.37
CA ALA A 66 2.10 17.98 -12.13
C ALA A 66 2.93 16.68 -12.21
N ARG A 67 2.97 16.04 -13.38
CA ARG A 67 3.82 14.85 -13.59
C ARG A 67 5.31 15.17 -13.58
N GLU A 68 5.72 16.28 -14.19
CA GLU A 68 7.12 16.71 -14.18
C GLU A 68 7.55 17.13 -12.77
N PHE A 69 6.66 17.81 -12.05
CA PHE A 69 6.87 18.16 -10.66
C PHE A 69 6.96 16.91 -9.78
N ALA A 70 6.06 15.94 -9.92
CA ALA A 70 6.12 14.68 -9.19
C ALA A 70 7.43 13.91 -9.44
N ARG A 71 7.92 13.85 -10.69
CA ARG A 71 9.25 13.26 -10.99
C ARG A 71 10.38 14.01 -10.29
N THR A 72 10.28 15.33 -10.22
CA THR A 72 11.26 16.17 -9.51
C THR A 72 11.25 15.86 -8.01
N LEU A 73 10.05 15.69 -7.41
CA LEU A 73 9.87 15.32 -6.02
C LEU A 73 10.47 13.92 -5.72
N SER A 74 10.09 12.89 -6.49
CA SER A 74 10.65 11.54 -6.35
C SER A 74 12.17 11.52 -6.56
N GLY A 75 12.68 12.22 -7.58
CA GLY A 75 14.12 12.31 -7.82
C GLY A 75 14.88 12.96 -6.67
N TRP A 76 14.27 13.91 -5.95
CA TRP A 76 14.85 14.50 -4.75
C TRP A 76 14.83 13.54 -3.56
N LEU A 77 13.73 12.81 -3.34
CA LEU A 77 13.65 11.78 -2.30
C LEU A 77 14.74 10.73 -2.47
N ASP A 78 14.90 10.24 -3.70
CA ASP A 78 15.95 9.31 -4.11
C ASP A 78 17.36 9.84 -3.85
N GLN A 79 17.59 11.13 -4.08
CA GLN A 79 18.88 11.77 -3.80
C GLN A 79 19.13 11.86 -2.29
N VAL A 80 18.15 12.28 -1.49
CA VAL A 80 18.29 12.32 -0.02
C VAL A 80 18.59 10.91 0.53
N ALA A 81 17.85 9.90 0.07
CA ALA A 81 18.02 8.51 0.49
C ALA A 81 19.36 7.90 0.08
N ARG A 82 19.88 8.26 -1.10
CA ARG A 82 21.16 7.74 -1.60
C ARG A 82 22.36 8.48 -1.03
N GLU A 83 22.25 9.79 -0.86
CA GLU A 83 23.38 10.67 -0.63
C GLU A 83 23.53 11.05 0.85
N LEU A 84 22.44 11.42 1.52
CA LEU A 84 22.46 11.89 2.90
C LEU A 84 22.19 10.78 3.91
N LEU A 85 21.17 9.95 3.69
CA LEU A 85 20.74 8.93 4.64
C LEU A 85 21.87 7.98 5.12
N PRO A 86 22.83 7.52 4.28
CA PRO A 86 23.93 6.67 4.75
C PRO A 86 24.94 7.39 5.66
N ARG A 87 24.90 8.73 5.71
CA ARG A 87 25.87 9.57 6.42
C ARG A 87 25.28 10.22 7.66
N ASP A 88 24.02 10.64 7.57
CA ASP A 88 23.27 11.29 8.65
C ASP A 88 21.79 10.90 8.53
N ALA A 89 21.44 9.81 9.22
CA ALA A 89 20.08 9.29 9.19
C ALA A 89 19.09 10.25 9.86
N ALA A 90 19.50 10.93 10.93
CA ALA A 90 18.64 11.87 11.65
C ALA A 90 18.26 13.07 10.77
N ALA A 91 19.22 13.65 10.05
CA ALA A 91 18.95 14.74 9.11
C ALA A 91 18.07 14.28 7.93
N ALA A 92 18.28 13.05 7.43
CA ALA A 92 17.43 12.49 6.38
C ALA A 92 15.98 12.29 6.85
N VAL A 93 15.77 11.73 8.05
CA VAL A 93 14.42 11.62 8.65
C VAL A 93 13.74 12.98 8.70
N SER A 94 14.43 14.01 9.22
CA SER A 94 13.86 15.35 9.31
C SER A 94 13.48 15.94 7.94
N LEU A 95 14.23 15.63 6.88
CA LEU A 95 13.92 16.06 5.52
C LEU A 95 12.71 15.32 4.93
N PHE A 96 12.61 14.00 5.13
CA PHE A 96 11.43 13.24 4.70
C PHE A 96 10.18 13.64 5.47
N GLU A 97 10.30 13.91 6.77
CA GLU A 97 9.20 14.41 7.60
C GLU A 97 8.70 15.76 7.09
N ALA A 98 9.61 16.72 6.91
CA ALA A 98 9.27 18.05 6.38
C ALA A 98 8.69 18.01 4.96
N PHE A 99 9.05 17.00 4.16
CA PHE A 99 8.48 16.73 2.85
C PHE A 99 7.03 16.23 2.98
N ILE A 100 6.78 15.24 3.84
CA ILE A 100 5.43 14.70 4.09
C ILE A 100 4.51 15.81 4.61
N GLU A 101 4.99 16.64 5.53
CA GLU A 101 4.23 17.77 6.07
C GLU A 101 3.89 18.85 5.03
N ALA A 102 4.62 18.91 3.92
CA ALA A 102 4.38 19.87 2.85
C ALA A 102 3.32 19.41 1.83
N ASP A 103 2.85 18.16 1.94
CA ASP A 103 1.98 17.53 0.93
C ASP A 103 0.70 18.32 0.64
N ALA A 104 0.01 18.82 1.66
CA ALA A 104 -1.22 19.58 1.54
C ALA A 104 -1.02 20.84 0.66
N THR A 105 0.11 21.52 0.82
CA THR A 105 0.44 22.68 -0.01
C THR A 105 0.54 22.30 -1.49
N TRP A 106 1.08 21.13 -1.82
CA TRP A 106 1.17 20.70 -3.22
C TRP A 106 -0.17 20.24 -3.77
N PHE A 107 -0.97 19.52 -2.99
CA PHE A 107 -2.32 19.12 -3.41
C PHE A 107 -3.24 20.32 -3.65
N GLU A 108 -3.09 21.40 -2.88
CA GLU A 108 -3.84 22.65 -3.09
C GLU A 108 -3.39 23.42 -4.34
N HIS A 109 -2.17 23.18 -4.83
CA HIS A 109 -1.57 23.93 -5.94
C HIS A 109 -1.22 23.04 -7.14
N ALA A 110 -1.85 21.88 -7.29
CA ALA A 110 -1.63 21.01 -8.44
C ALA A 110 -2.88 20.22 -8.81
N ASP A 111 -3.08 20.01 -10.12
CA ASP A 111 -4.03 19.00 -10.60
C ASP A 111 -3.37 17.61 -10.53
N ASP A 112 -3.52 16.96 -9.37
CA ASP A 112 -3.04 15.59 -9.12
C ASP A 112 -4.10 14.51 -9.38
N SER A 113 -4.95 14.69 -10.39
CA SER A 113 -5.99 13.71 -10.72
C SER A 113 -5.43 12.32 -11.07
N ASP A 114 -4.19 12.25 -11.59
CA ASP A 114 -3.47 10.98 -11.84
C ASP A 114 -2.85 10.37 -10.55
N GLY A 115 -2.84 11.11 -9.44
CA GLY A 115 -2.28 10.68 -8.15
C GLY A 115 -0.76 10.55 -8.13
N VAL A 116 -0.04 11.23 -9.02
CA VAL A 116 1.41 11.16 -9.16
C VAL A 116 2.16 11.87 -8.04
N ILE A 117 1.64 13.02 -7.57
CA ILE A 117 2.16 13.70 -6.38
C ILE A 117 1.83 12.85 -5.15
N GLY A 118 0.62 12.28 -5.09
CA GLY A 118 0.25 11.31 -4.08
C GLY A 118 1.22 10.11 -3.99
N GLU A 119 1.73 9.59 -5.11
CA GLU A 119 2.74 8.52 -5.07
C GLU A 119 4.09 9.00 -4.53
N ALA A 120 4.55 10.21 -4.88
CA ALA A 120 5.77 10.78 -4.30
C ALA A 120 5.66 10.94 -2.77
N VAL A 121 4.48 11.30 -2.25
CA VAL A 121 4.24 11.37 -0.80
C VAL A 121 4.27 9.97 -0.17
N ARG A 122 3.69 8.95 -0.81
CA ARG A 122 3.79 7.55 -0.34
C ARG A 122 5.24 7.06 -0.33
N GLU A 123 6.02 7.44 -1.34
CA GLU A 123 7.45 7.18 -1.40
C GLU A 123 8.21 7.83 -0.25
N ALA A 124 7.92 9.11 0.04
CA ALA A 124 8.50 9.80 1.18
C ALA A 124 8.17 9.11 2.51
N CYS A 125 6.95 8.58 2.68
CA CYS A 125 6.57 7.79 3.86
C CYS A 125 7.44 6.54 4.01
N ARG A 126 7.70 5.81 2.91
CA ARG A 126 8.59 4.63 2.93
C ARG A 126 10.02 5.03 3.30
N TYR A 127 10.53 6.11 2.74
CA TYR A 127 11.86 6.61 3.07
C TYR A 127 11.96 7.11 4.51
N TRP A 128 10.94 7.78 5.04
CA TRP A 128 10.88 8.19 6.44
C TRP A 128 10.98 6.98 7.38
N LEU A 129 10.22 5.91 7.10
CA LEU A 129 10.26 4.67 7.91
C LEU A 129 11.65 4.01 7.88
N GLN A 130 12.24 3.85 6.68
CA GLN A 130 13.57 3.29 6.52
C GLN A 130 14.66 4.13 7.18
N ALA A 131 14.52 5.46 7.13
CA ALA A 131 15.44 6.39 7.76
C ALA A 131 15.32 6.34 9.29
N ALA A 132 14.10 6.32 9.81
CA ALA A 132 13.83 6.22 11.24
C ALA A 132 14.38 4.92 11.85
N ALA A 133 14.33 3.82 11.09
CA ALA A 133 14.87 2.52 11.51
C ALA A 133 16.40 2.52 11.68
N ARG A 134 17.11 3.51 11.11
CA ARG A 134 18.56 3.70 11.25
C ARG A 134 18.94 4.66 12.37
N CYS A 135 17.96 5.30 13.01
CA CYS A 135 18.19 6.25 14.09
C CYS A 135 18.01 5.57 15.45
N GLU A 136 18.87 5.93 16.40
CA GLU A 136 18.72 5.50 17.80
C GLU A 136 17.54 6.25 18.45
N SER A 137 16.40 5.58 18.60
CA SER A 137 15.29 6.07 19.40
C SER A 137 14.42 4.94 19.90
N SER A 138 13.57 5.22 20.90
CA SER A 138 12.62 4.23 21.40
C SER A 138 11.50 3.97 20.38
N PRO A 139 11.01 2.72 20.26
CA PRO A 139 9.86 2.40 19.42
C PRO A 139 8.62 3.26 19.76
N ALA A 140 8.43 3.59 21.03
CA ALA A 140 7.34 4.45 21.50
C ALA A 140 7.42 5.86 20.88
N ALA A 141 8.60 6.49 20.88
CA ALA A 141 8.81 7.81 20.30
C ALA A 141 8.53 7.82 18.79
N TRP A 142 9.04 6.82 18.07
CA TRP A 142 8.78 6.68 16.64
C TRP A 142 7.30 6.40 16.34
N SER A 143 6.65 5.56 17.15
CA SER A 143 5.22 5.27 16.99
C SER A 143 4.39 6.53 17.11
N GLN A 144 4.74 7.41 18.06
CA GLN A 144 4.02 8.64 18.29
C GLN A 144 4.17 9.59 17.11
N ARG A 145 5.41 9.84 16.65
CA ARG A 145 5.66 10.68 15.47
C ARG A 145 4.95 10.18 14.21
N MET A 146 5.00 8.87 13.96
CA MET A 146 4.31 8.26 12.82
C MET A 146 2.79 8.45 12.90
N VAL A 147 2.21 8.25 14.08
CA VAL A 147 0.76 8.43 14.32
C VAL A 147 0.37 9.90 14.15
N ASP A 148 1.20 10.84 14.60
CA ASP A 148 0.95 12.28 14.46
C ASP A 148 0.96 12.68 12.98
N LEU A 149 1.95 12.23 12.21
CA LEU A 149 2.01 12.45 10.75
C LEU A 149 0.78 11.89 10.04
N TYR A 150 0.36 10.67 10.39
CA TYR A 150 -0.85 10.03 9.84
C TYR A 150 -2.14 10.77 10.24
N ALA A 151 -2.23 11.27 11.47
CA ALA A 151 -3.43 11.95 11.97
C ALA A 151 -3.70 13.27 11.23
N THR A 152 -2.65 13.91 10.72
CA THR A 152 -2.72 15.15 9.91
C THR A 152 -2.89 14.91 8.41
N ASP A 153 -3.15 13.67 7.97
CA ASP A 153 -3.38 13.35 6.55
C ASP A 153 -4.72 13.90 6.04
N GLY A 154 -4.66 15.02 5.31
CA GLY A 154 -5.83 15.66 4.70
C GLY A 154 -6.29 15.03 3.38
N TYR A 155 -5.39 14.33 2.67
CA TYR A 155 -5.59 13.87 1.29
C TYR A 155 -5.51 12.35 1.13
N GLY A 156 -5.22 11.61 2.19
CA GLY A 156 -5.13 10.15 2.19
C GLY A 156 -3.82 9.61 1.62
N ALA A 157 -2.81 10.46 1.43
CA ALA A 157 -1.52 10.10 0.83
C ALA A 157 -0.53 9.50 1.85
N ARG A 158 -0.75 9.72 3.15
CA ARG A 158 0.16 9.29 4.22
C ARG A 158 -0.19 7.91 4.79
N LYS A 159 -1.18 7.22 4.22
CA LYS A 159 -1.57 5.84 4.60
C LYS A 159 -0.41 4.85 4.58
N GLU A 160 0.59 5.10 3.74
CA GLU A 160 1.77 4.26 3.59
C GLU A 160 2.60 4.19 4.88
N LEU A 161 2.53 5.20 5.77
CA LEU A 161 3.15 5.18 7.09
C LEU A 161 2.70 3.97 7.92
N LEU A 162 1.39 3.71 7.96
CA LEU A 162 0.84 2.57 8.71
C LEU A 162 0.91 1.27 7.91
N ARG A 163 0.69 1.33 6.58
CA ARG A 163 0.73 0.14 5.71
C ARG A 163 2.10 -0.52 5.70
N ARG A 164 3.16 0.29 5.74
CA ARG A 164 4.56 -0.17 5.70
C ARG A 164 5.29 -0.02 7.02
N ALA A 165 4.55 0.05 8.13
CA ALA A 165 5.12 0.15 9.47
C ALA A 165 6.07 -1.02 9.80
N ASP A 166 5.99 -2.14 9.07
CA ASP A 166 6.95 -3.26 9.09
C ASP A 166 8.39 -2.87 8.78
N LEU A 167 8.60 -1.73 8.10
CA LEU A 167 9.94 -1.20 7.80
C LEU A 167 10.63 -0.60 9.03
N LEU A 168 9.87 -0.27 10.08
CA LEU A 168 10.36 0.42 11.27
C LEU A 168 10.18 -0.40 12.56
N PHE A 169 9.09 -1.15 12.65
CA PHE A 169 8.71 -1.89 13.85
C PHE A 169 8.73 -3.40 13.61
N ASP A 170 9.16 -4.14 14.62
CA ASP A 170 8.98 -5.58 14.65
C ASP A 170 7.50 -5.96 14.91
N GLU A 171 7.18 -7.25 14.85
CA GLU A 171 5.81 -7.73 15.07
C GLU A 171 5.29 -7.33 16.45
N SER A 172 6.11 -7.38 17.51
CA SER A 172 5.67 -7.06 18.87
C SER A 172 5.24 -5.59 18.99
N ALA A 173 6.05 -4.66 18.50
CA ALA A 173 5.74 -3.24 18.50
C ALA A 173 4.52 -2.91 17.62
N LEU A 174 4.37 -3.58 16.46
CA LEU A 174 3.17 -3.44 15.63
C LEU A 174 1.90 -3.94 16.35
N ARG A 175 1.99 -5.05 17.09
CA ARG A 175 0.87 -5.58 17.87
C ARG A 175 0.48 -4.65 19.02
N GLU A 176 1.44 -4.02 19.68
CA GLU A 176 1.18 -2.98 20.68
C GLU A 176 0.46 -1.77 20.06
N LEU A 177 0.91 -1.33 18.87
CA LEU A 177 0.25 -0.25 18.14
C LEU A 177 -1.19 -0.62 17.75
N VAL A 178 -1.42 -1.84 17.29
CA VAL A 178 -2.77 -2.37 17.03
C VAL A 178 -3.63 -2.33 18.29
N ALA A 179 -3.10 -2.76 19.44
CA ALA A 179 -3.81 -2.73 20.71
C ALA A 179 -4.20 -1.30 21.13
N ARG A 180 -3.31 -0.31 20.93
CA ARG A 180 -3.59 1.11 21.17
C ARG A 180 -4.74 1.63 20.29
N PHE A 181 -4.74 1.31 19.00
CA PHE A 181 -5.81 1.69 18.09
C PHE A 181 -7.13 0.96 18.39
N ASP A 182 -7.08 -0.33 18.74
CA ASP A 182 -8.23 -1.12 19.15
C ASP A 182 -8.90 -0.51 20.40
N SER A 183 -8.12 -0.19 21.44
CA SER A 183 -8.64 0.43 22.67
C SER A 183 -9.27 1.81 22.39
N ARG A 184 -8.67 2.59 21.47
CA ARG A 184 -9.24 3.88 21.08
C ARG A 184 -10.53 3.72 20.28
N LEU A 185 -10.61 2.72 19.40
CA LEU A 185 -11.83 2.40 18.64
C LEU A 185 -12.96 2.00 19.58
N GLU A 186 -12.69 1.10 20.54
CA GLU A 186 -13.65 0.66 21.56
C GLU A 186 -14.19 1.84 22.37
N LYS A 187 -13.31 2.65 22.98
CA LYS A 187 -13.71 3.86 23.71
C LYS A 187 -14.53 4.84 22.86
N THR A 188 -14.22 4.96 21.58
CA THR A 188 -14.95 5.84 20.67
C THR A 188 -16.34 5.29 20.37
N LEU A 189 -16.51 3.96 20.29
CA LEU A 189 -17.80 3.32 20.06
C LEU A 189 -18.67 3.37 21.32
N ASP A 190 -18.11 3.12 22.49
CA ASP A 190 -18.83 3.18 23.78
C ASP A 190 -19.38 4.57 24.10
N ALA A 191 -18.74 5.61 23.56
CA ALA A 191 -19.17 7.00 23.71
C ALA A 191 -20.29 7.41 22.73
N ILE A 192 -20.66 6.56 21.78
CA ILE A 192 -21.72 6.86 20.81
C ILE A 192 -23.08 6.52 21.44
N PRO A 193 -24.04 7.46 21.49
CA PRO A 193 -25.39 7.17 21.95
C PRO A 193 -26.09 6.08 21.13
N ASP A 194 -26.94 5.28 21.78
CA ASP A 194 -27.71 4.23 21.12
C ASP A 194 -28.51 4.78 19.92
N GLY A 195 -28.33 4.14 18.76
CA GLY A 195 -29.03 4.49 17.52
C GLY A 195 -28.33 5.55 16.65
N GLU A 196 -27.24 6.16 17.12
CA GLU A 196 -26.45 7.08 16.30
C GLU A 196 -25.48 6.35 15.34
N LYS A 197 -25.22 6.98 14.19
CA LYS A 197 -24.31 6.42 13.20
C LYS A 197 -22.85 6.63 13.62
N PRO A 198 -21.94 5.68 13.29
CA PRO A 198 -20.52 5.84 13.56
C PRO A 198 -19.95 7.15 12.97
N SER A 199 -19.18 7.87 13.78
CA SER A 199 -18.54 9.12 13.38
C SER A 199 -17.35 8.89 12.42
N SER A 200 -16.88 9.95 11.77
CA SER A 200 -15.69 9.91 10.91
C SER A 200 -14.44 9.40 11.65
N THR A 201 -14.35 9.64 12.96
CA THR A 201 -13.29 9.13 13.84
C THR A 201 -13.28 7.61 13.89
N VAL A 202 -14.45 6.95 14.01
CA VAL A 202 -14.55 5.48 13.99
C VAL A 202 -13.99 4.93 12.67
N PHE A 203 -14.39 5.51 11.54
CA PHE A 203 -13.89 5.06 10.23
C PHE A 203 -12.39 5.27 10.07
N ARG A 204 -11.83 6.37 10.60
CA ARG A 204 -10.39 6.63 10.58
C ARG A 204 -9.61 5.61 11.41
N LEU A 205 -10.09 5.28 12.61
CA LEU A 205 -9.47 4.26 13.47
C LEU A 205 -9.54 2.87 12.85
N ALA A 206 -10.68 2.49 12.28
CA ALA A 206 -10.83 1.23 11.56
C ALA A 206 -9.95 1.16 10.30
N ALA A 207 -9.79 2.28 9.59
CA ALA A 207 -8.87 2.38 8.45
C ALA A 207 -7.41 2.21 8.90
N ALA A 208 -6.99 2.84 10.00
CA ALA A 208 -5.66 2.65 10.58
C ALA A 208 -5.39 1.19 10.94
N LEU A 209 -6.35 0.52 11.60
CA LEU A 209 -6.27 -0.91 11.92
C LEU A 209 -6.19 -1.78 10.65
N SER A 210 -6.87 -1.39 9.57
CA SER A 210 -6.79 -2.08 8.28
C SER A 210 -5.39 -1.97 7.65
N LEU A 211 -4.77 -0.79 7.74
CA LEU A 211 -3.40 -0.58 7.25
C LEU A 211 -2.37 -1.36 8.08
N LEU A 212 -2.53 -1.40 9.40
CA LEU A 212 -1.68 -2.21 10.29
C LEU A 212 -1.90 -3.72 10.07
N ALA A 213 -3.11 -4.13 9.68
CA ALA A 213 -3.39 -5.51 9.25
C ALA A 213 -2.57 -5.89 8.01
N GLU A 214 -2.41 -4.97 7.06
CA GLU A 214 -1.55 -5.16 5.88
C GLU A 214 -0.07 -5.29 6.29
N ALA A 215 0.44 -4.41 7.17
CA ALA A 215 1.82 -4.46 7.67
C ALA A 215 2.15 -5.79 8.38
N LEU A 216 1.22 -6.27 9.22
CA LEU A 216 1.35 -7.55 9.94
C LEU A 216 1.02 -8.79 9.10
N ARG A 217 0.50 -8.60 7.88
CA ARG A 217 -0.13 -9.66 7.07
C ARG A 217 -1.15 -10.48 7.87
N ASP A 218 -1.93 -9.78 8.70
CA ASP A 218 -2.94 -10.35 9.60
C ASP A 218 -4.32 -9.75 9.33
N PRO A 219 -5.06 -10.28 8.33
CA PRO A 219 -6.37 -9.77 7.92
C PRO A 219 -7.44 -9.84 9.03
N ASP A 220 -7.26 -10.66 10.07
CA ASP A 220 -8.21 -10.78 11.18
C ASP A 220 -8.34 -9.46 11.96
N ILE A 221 -7.29 -8.61 11.95
CA ILE A 221 -7.32 -7.28 12.57
C ILE A 221 -8.33 -6.38 11.87
N MET A 222 -8.27 -6.28 10.53
CA MET A 222 -9.20 -5.51 9.73
C MET A 222 -10.64 -6.00 9.89
N VAL A 223 -10.83 -7.32 9.85
CA VAL A 223 -12.15 -7.94 9.97
C VAL A 223 -12.76 -7.60 11.33
N ARG A 224 -12.04 -7.85 12.44
CA ARG A 224 -12.54 -7.53 13.78
C ARG A 224 -12.85 -6.04 13.91
N ALA A 225 -11.95 -5.16 13.49
CA ALA A 225 -12.15 -3.72 13.56
C ALA A 225 -13.42 -3.27 12.81
N THR A 226 -13.67 -3.84 11.63
CA THR A 226 -14.85 -3.52 10.81
C THR A 226 -16.14 -4.04 11.43
N LEU A 227 -16.13 -5.29 11.91
CA LEU A 227 -17.33 -5.92 12.49
C LEU A 227 -17.78 -5.27 13.80
N ARG A 228 -16.89 -4.61 14.53
CA ARG A 228 -17.24 -3.88 15.77
C ARG A 228 -18.27 -2.78 15.55
N TYR A 229 -18.12 -1.97 14.50
CA TYR A 229 -19.06 -0.88 14.21
C TYR A 229 -20.08 -1.23 13.13
N ARG A 230 -19.87 -2.33 12.39
CA ARG A 230 -20.79 -2.83 11.39
C ARG A 230 -20.86 -4.37 11.42
N PRO A 231 -21.75 -4.93 12.25
CA PRO A 231 -21.91 -6.38 12.38
C PRO A 231 -22.31 -7.09 11.07
N ASP A 232 -23.06 -6.41 10.19
CA ASP A 232 -23.39 -6.91 8.85
C ASP A 232 -22.62 -6.12 7.76
N PRO A 233 -21.43 -6.60 7.32
CA PRO A 233 -20.59 -5.88 6.36
C PRO A 233 -21.24 -5.87 4.97
N ASN A 234 -21.10 -4.75 4.24
CA ASN A 234 -21.61 -4.66 2.88
C ASN A 234 -20.71 -5.44 1.88
N SER A 235 -21.16 -5.53 0.62
CA SER A 235 -20.46 -6.28 -0.43
C SER A 235 -19.01 -5.79 -0.67
N VAL A 236 -18.76 -4.49 -0.56
CA VAL A 236 -17.42 -3.90 -0.71
C VAL A 236 -16.51 -4.31 0.44
N GLN A 237 -17.00 -4.30 1.68
CA GLN A 237 -16.24 -4.71 2.86
C GLN A 237 -15.92 -6.22 2.81
N ARG A 238 -16.90 -7.03 2.42
CA ARG A 238 -16.72 -8.48 2.19
C ARG A 238 -15.64 -8.76 1.15
N GLN A 239 -15.65 -8.04 0.03
CA GLN A 239 -14.60 -8.15 -1.00
C GLN A 239 -13.22 -7.81 -0.43
N LYS A 240 -13.09 -6.69 0.30
CA LYS A 240 -11.82 -6.29 0.91
C LYS A 240 -11.28 -7.34 1.88
N PHE A 241 -12.15 -8.00 2.66
CA PHE A 241 -11.72 -9.09 3.53
C PHE A 241 -11.13 -10.24 2.73
N ALA A 242 -11.81 -10.67 1.66
CA ALA A 242 -11.33 -11.75 0.79
C ALA A 242 -9.97 -11.42 0.14
N GLU A 243 -9.82 -10.19 -0.37
CA GLU A 243 -8.56 -9.69 -0.95
C GLU A 243 -7.42 -9.69 0.08
N ALA A 244 -7.70 -9.31 1.33
CA ALA A 244 -6.68 -9.30 2.37
C ALA A 244 -6.24 -10.72 2.78
N TYR A 245 -7.15 -11.70 2.89
CA TYR A 245 -6.77 -13.10 3.12
C TYR A 245 -5.95 -13.67 1.95
N LEU A 246 -6.32 -13.31 0.71
CA LEU A 246 -5.57 -13.66 -0.50
C LEU A 246 -4.13 -13.15 -0.44
N GLN A 247 -3.95 -11.86 -0.16
CA GLN A 247 -2.65 -11.22 -0.10
C GLN A 247 -1.78 -11.77 1.04
N ALA A 248 -2.40 -12.08 2.18
CA ALA A 248 -1.70 -12.65 3.34
C ALA A 248 -1.36 -14.15 3.17
N GLY A 249 -1.95 -14.85 2.20
CA GLY A 249 -1.82 -16.30 2.07
C GLY A 249 -2.35 -17.08 3.28
N ARG A 250 -3.23 -16.47 4.09
CA ARG A 250 -3.75 -17.03 5.35
C ARG A 250 -5.16 -17.56 5.16
N ARG A 251 -5.47 -18.65 5.88
CA ARG A 251 -6.82 -19.21 5.94
C ARG A 251 -7.71 -18.32 6.81
N PRO A 252 -8.94 -17.97 6.39
CA PRO A 252 -9.93 -17.35 7.26
C PRO A 252 -10.21 -18.28 8.44
N THR A 253 -9.84 -17.84 9.64
CA THR A 253 -10.08 -18.62 10.86
C THR A 253 -11.57 -18.59 11.17
N ARG A 254 -12.26 -19.74 11.11
CA ARG A 254 -13.69 -19.87 11.48
C ARG A 254 -13.94 -19.44 12.94
N SER A 255 -12.92 -19.53 13.79
CA SER A 255 -12.94 -19.07 15.17
C SER A 255 -12.63 -17.57 15.27
N ARG A 256 -13.69 -16.75 15.22
CA ARG A 256 -13.87 -15.37 15.74
C ARG A 256 -14.75 -14.52 14.80
N GLY A 257 -15.97 -14.98 14.54
CA GLY A 257 -17.04 -14.09 14.05
C GLY A 257 -17.17 -13.93 12.53
N CYS A 258 -16.40 -14.64 11.70
CA CYS A 258 -16.63 -14.70 10.25
C CYS A 258 -17.85 -15.59 9.90
N GLY A 259 -19.02 -15.29 10.45
CA GLY A 259 -20.32 -15.84 10.04
C GLY A 259 -20.84 -15.22 8.75
N ILE A 260 -19.93 -14.84 7.82
CA ILE A 260 -20.29 -14.13 6.61
C ILE A 260 -20.94 -15.14 5.65
N ARG A 261 -22.25 -15.02 5.45
CA ARG A 261 -22.95 -15.66 4.32
C ARG A 261 -22.59 -14.90 3.04
N TRP A 262 -21.97 -15.57 2.08
CA TRP A 262 -21.41 -14.99 0.84
C TRP A 262 -22.37 -15.06 -0.35
N GLU A 263 -23.68 -15.06 -0.10
CA GLU A 263 -24.69 -15.51 -1.08
C GLU A 263 -25.15 -14.42 -2.08
N HIS A 264 -24.84 -13.15 -1.85
CA HIS A 264 -25.36 -12.02 -2.65
C HIS A 264 -24.27 -11.07 -3.18
N ILE A 265 -23.16 -11.63 -3.67
CA ILE A 265 -22.06 -10.84 -4.21
C ILE A 265 -22.04 -10.96 -5.74
N ASP A 266 -21.85 -9.84 -6.43
CA ASP A 266 -21.66 -9.77 -7.89
C ASP A 266 -20.57 -10.74 -8.38
N GLN A 267 -20.74 -11.27 -9.60
CA GLN A 267 -19.99 -12.39 -10.19
C GLN A 267 -18.47 -12.22 -10.07
N ARG A 268 -17.94 -11.03 -10.39
CA ARG A 268 -16.49 -10.73 -10.34
C ARG A 268 -15.88 -10.89 -8.95
N ARG A 269 -16.68 -10.70 -7.90
CA ARG A 269 -16.24 -10.80 -6.50
C ARG A 269 -16.41 -12.22 -5.95
N GLN A 270 -17.41 -12.97 -6.42
CA GLN A 270 -17.49 -14.42 -6.18
C GLN A 270 -16.27 -15.13 -6.80
N ASP A 271 -15.80 -14.66 -7.97
CA ASP A 271 -14.58 -15.16 -8.61
C ASP A 271 -13.35 -14.98 -7.74
N LEU A 272 -13.15 -13.78 -7.20
CA LEU A 272 -12.03 -13.46 -6.31
C LEU A 272 -12.07 -14.28 -5.03
N LEU A 273 -13.26 -14.45 -4.43
CA LEU A 273 -13.45 -15.25 -3.23
C LEU A 273 -13.22 -16.74 -3.49
N ALA A 274 -13.73 -17.29 -4.60
CA ALA A 274 -13.48 -18.68 -4.97
C ALA A 274 -11.99 -18.93 -5.21
N GLU A 275 -11.29 -18.00 -5.87
CA GLU A 275 -9.84 -18.05 -6.05
C GLU A 275 -9.08 -17.96 -4.72
N ALA A 276 -9.56 -17.14 -3.78
CA ALA A 276 -9.05 -17.10 -2.41
C ALA A 276 -9.11 -18.47 -1.74
N LEU A 277 -10.29 -19.08 -1.76
CA LEU A 277 -10.54 -20.36 -1.14
C LEU A 277 -9.70 -21.47 -1.79
N GLU A 278 -9.56 -21.46 -3.12
CA GLU A 278 -8.75 -22.43 -3.88
C GLU A 278 -7.25 -22.33 -3.54
N ARG A 279 -6.68 -21.12 -3.52
CA ARG A 279 -5.27 -20.91 -3.14
C ARG A 279 -4.98 -21.36 -1.70
N LEU A 280 -6.01 -21.39 -0.85
CA LEU A 280 -5.95 -21.83 0.54
C LEU A 280 -6.24 -23.34 0.71
N GLY A 281 -6.56 -24.04 -0.38
CA GLY A 281 -6.89 -25.47 -0.42
C GLY A 281 -8.34 -25.80 -0.03
N ARG A 282 -9.23 -24.81 0.07
CA ARG A 282 -10.65 -24.95 0.48
C ARG A 282 -11.56 -25.12 -0.74
N PHE A 283 -11.27 -26.11 -1.57
CA PHE A 283 -12.04 -26.40 -2.78
C PHE A 283 -13.51 -26.70 -2.47
N ASP A 284 -13.83 -27.34 -1.35
CA ASP A 284 -15.22 -27.63 -0.97
C ASP A 284 -16.06 -26.38 -0.72
N GLU A 285 -15.42 -25.27 -0.37
CA GLU A 285 -16.10 -23.99 -0.16
C GLU A 285 -16.10 -23.10 -1.41
N SER A 286 -15.10 -23.26 -2.29
CA SER A 286 -15.07 -22.56 -3.58
C SER A 286 -16.00 -23.21 -4.61
N LEU A 287 -16.14 -24.54 -4.59
CA LEU A 287 -16.83 -25.32 -5.61
C LEU A 287 -18.33 -24.98 -5.74
N PRO A 288 -19.10 -24.73 -4.66
CA PRO A 288 -20.46 -24.24 -4.79
C PRO A 288 -20.54 -22.86 -5.45
N MET A 289 -19.54 -22.00 -5.22
CA MET A 289 -19.45 -20.69 -5.86
C MET A 289 -19.14 -20.86 -7.35
N ARG A 290 -18.08 -21.62 -7.68
CA ARG A 290 -17.71 -21.95 -9.06
C ARG A 290 -18.87 -22.54 -9.86
N ARG A 291 -19.60 -23.48 -9.25
CA ARG A 291 -20.77 -24.11 -9.87
C ARG A 291 -21.87 -23.10 -10.19
N ARG A 292 -22.25 -22.25 -9.24
CA ARG A 292 -23.24 -21.17 -9.49
C ARG A 292 -22.78 -20.23 -10.60
N MET A 293 -21.48 -19.97 -10.68
CA MET A 293 -20.89 -19.10 -11.70
C MET A 293 -20.93 -19.72 -13.10
N PHE A 294 -20.69 -21.03 -13.22
CA PHE A 294 -20.86 -21.77 -14.46
C PHE A 294 -22.34 -21.91 -14.84
N GLU A 295 -23.22 -22.21 -13.90
CA GLU A 295 -24.67 -22.28 -14.13
C GLU A 295 -25.25 -20.95 -14.59
N GLY A 296 -24.79 -19.83 -14.03
CA GLY A 296 -25.17 -18.48 -14.43
C GLY A 296 -24.52 -17.99 -15.73
N SER A 297 -23.34 -18.51 -16.09
CA SER A 297 -22.63 -18.18 -17.33
C SER A 297 -21.82 -19.38 -17.82
N PRO A 298 -22.43 -20.28 -18.62
CA PRO A 298 -21.83 -21.54 -19.04
C PRO A 298 -20.82 -21.33 -20.17
N THR A 299 -19.62 -20.86 -19.79
CA THR A 299 -18.48 -20.66 -20.69
C THR A 299 -17.39 -21.71 -20.44
N ALA A 300 -16.57 -21.99 -21.45
CA ALA A 300 -15.41 -22.89 -21.31
C ALA A 300 -14.45 -22.42 -20.20
N PHE A 301 -14.30 -21.10 -20.03
CA PHE A 301 -13.54 -20.48 -18.95
C PHE A 301 -14.08 -20.86 -17.57
N ASN A 302 -15.39 -20.70 -17.32
CA ASN A 302 -16.00 -21.06 -16.02
C ASN A 302 -16.02 -22.57 -15.78
N PHE A 303 -16.14 -23.37 -16.84
CA PHE A 303 -16.06 -24.84 -16.75
C PHE A 303 -14.69 -25.30 -16.25
N GLN A 304 -13.60 -24.76 -16.82
CA GLN A 304 -12.23 -25.08 -16.39
C GLN A 304 -12.00 -24.73 -14.91
N ARG A 305 -12.60 -23.64 -14.40
CA ARG A 305 -12.51 -23.24 -12.99
C ARG A 305 -13.43 -24.03 -12.04
N CYS A 306 -14.44 -24.73 -12.56
CA CYS A 306 -15.27 -25.66 -11.76
C CYS A 306 -14.63 -27.03 -11.58
N SER A 307 -13.68 -27.38 -12.44
CA SER A 307 -12.96 -28.63 -12.35
C SER A 307 -11.78 -28.43 -11.40
N PRO A 308 -11.78 -29.02 -10.19
CA PRO A 308 -10.55 -29.09 -9.41
C PRO A 308 -9.55 -29.81 -10.32
N THR A 309 -8.44 -29.17 -10.67
CA THR A 309 -7.43 -29.76 -11.54
C THR A 309 -7.06 -31.13 -10.98
N CYS A 310 -7.52 -32.19 -11.66
CA CYS A 310 -6.76 -33.43 -11.72
C CYS A 310 -5.35 -33.01 -12.19
N PRO A 311 -4.28 -33.45 -11.49
CA PRO A 311 -2.93 -33.24 -11.98
C PRO A 311 -2.88 -33.72 -13.43
N SER A 312 -2.27 -32.94 -14.31
CA SER A 312 -2.15 -33.21 -15.74
C SER A 312 -1.80 -34.68 -15.99
N GLY A 313 -2.75 -35.49 -16.46
CA GLY A 313 -2.50 -36.90 -16.77
C GLY A 313 -3.70 -37.86 -16.77
N SER A 314 -4.87 -37.51 -16.23
CA SER A 314 -6.02 -38.44 -16.20
C SER A 314 -7.20 -37.93 -17.03
N VAL A 315 -7.60 -38.76 -18.00
CA VAL A 315 -8.82 -38.61 -18.82
C VAL A 315 -10.03 -38.44 -17.89
N PRO A 316 -10.91 -37.44 -18.12
CA PRO A 316 -12.09 -37.25 -17.27
C PRO A 316 -13.05 -38.44 -17.44
N PRO A 317 -13.74 -38.90 -16.38
CA PRO A 317 -14.78 -39.90 -16.52
C PRO A 317 -15.98 -39.29 -17.28
N PRO A 318 -16.64 -40.04 -18.17
CA PRO A 318 -17.82 -39.55 -18.86
C PRO A 318 -18.97 -39.45 -17.86
N TRP A 319 -19.49 -38.24 -17.64
CA TRP A 319 -20.77 -38.04 -16.94
C TRP A 319 -21.93 -38.09 -17.94
N PRO A 320 -23.10 -38.62 -17.52
CA PRO A 320 -24.19 -38.97 -18.41
C PRO A 320 -24.80 -37.70 -19.00
N MET A 321 -24.91 -37.68 -20.33
CA MET A 321 -25.63 -36.65 -21.06
C MET A 321 -27.04 -36.51 -20.47
N LEU A 322 -27.44 -35.27 -20.17
CA LEU A 322 -28.83 -34.93 -19.94
C LEU A 322 -29.65 -35.47 -21.12
N THR A 323 -30.40 -36.54 -20.89
CA THR A 323 -31.47 -36.96 -21.80
C THR A 323 -32.54 -35.88 -21.73
N ARG A 324 -32.54 -34.97 -22.70
CA ARG A 324 -33.70 -34.14 -23.02
C ARG A 324 -34.87 -35.09 -23.32
N SER A 325 -35.83 -35.19 -22.40
CA SER A 325 -37.13 -35.77 -22.70
C SER A 325 -37.80 -34.90 -23.76
N ARG A 326 -37.81 -35.37 -25.01
CA ARG A 326 -38.72 -34.84 -26.03
C ARG A 326 -40.11 -35.36 -25.69
N SER A 327 -40.98 -34.44 -25.24
CA SER A 327 -42.41 -34.65 -25.25
C SER A 327 -42.85 -34.87 -26.70
N ALA A 328 -43.31 -36.08 -27.01
CA ALA A 328 -43.93 -36.39 -28.29
C ALA A 328 -45.43 -36.10 -28.21
N THR A 329 -45.88 -35.24 -29.11
CA THR A 329 -47.29 -34.94 -29.40
C THR A 329 -47.82 -35.96 -30.41
N THR A 330 -48.83 -36.76 -30.05
CA THR A 330 -49.78 -37.50 -30.94
C THR A 330 -50.77 -38.20 -29.99
N THR A 331 -52.11 -38.13 -30.04
CA THR A 331 -53.14 -37.59 -30.93
C THR A 331 -54.34 -37.25 -30.05
#